data_AF-A0AAX3VGT1-F1
#
_entry.id   AF-A0AAX3VGT1-F1
#
_cell.length_a   1.000
_cell.length_b   1.000
_cell.length_c   1.000
_cell.angle_alpha   90.00
_cell.angle_beta   90.00
_cell.angle_gamma   90.00
#
_symmetry.space_group_name_H-M   'P 1'
#
loop_
_entity.id
_entity.type
_entity.pdbx_description
1 polymer ?
#
loop_
_entity_poly.entity_id
_entity_poly.type
_entity_poly.pdbx_seq_one_letter_code
_entity_poly.pdbx_strand_id
1 'polypeptide(L)'
;MTARVIISDPSELIAVLDRLDVAAARRGWRVRRPVDAAGIESRARDARTAIRLPAPVVVELEADPDAAAPDDPIDAAALLSRTPVAGAIPDGARRLHGA
;
A
#
# COMPACT_ATOMS: atom_id res chain seq x y z
N MET A 1 4.15 -13.23 -6.22
CA MET A 1 3.86 -12.08 -7.11
C MET A 1 3.72 -10.83 -6.25
N THR A 2 4.26 -9.69 -6.68
CA THR A 2 4.27 -8.46 -5.89
C THR A 2 3.50 -7.34 -6.59
N ALA A 3 2.77 -6.56 -5.82
CA ALA A 3 2.07 -5.35 -6.27
C ALA A 3 2.49 -4.17 -5.40
N ARG A 4 2.27 -2.95 -5.88
CA ARG A 4 2.71 -1.73 -5.19
C ARG A 4 1.54 -0.82 -4.90
N VAL A 5 1.57 -0.18 -3.74
CA VAL A 5 0.59 0.81 -3.28
C VAL A 5 1.34 2.05 -2.85
N ILE A 6 0.85 3.21 -3.27
CA ILE A 6 1.36 4.51 -2.84
C ILE A 6 0.48 5.00 -1.70
N ILE A 7 1.10 5.38 -0.59
CA ILE A 7 0.46 6.07 0.52
C ILE A 7 0.68 7.57 0.31
N SER A 8 -0.40 8.27 -0.02
CA SER A 8 -0.37 9.68 -0.42
C SER A 8 -0.17 10.62 0.77
N ASP A 9 -0.58 10.19 1.95
CA ASP A 9 -0.41 10.94 3.20
C ASP A 9 0.34 10.10 4.24
N PRO A 10 1.67 10.23 4.33
CA PRO A 10 2.47 9.48 5.28
C PRO A 10 2.31 9.94 6.74
N SER A 11 1.56 11.00 7.04
CA SER A 11 1.33 11.39 8.44
C SER A 11 0.34 10.49 9.19
N GLU A 12 -0.36 9.62 8.44
CA GLU A 12 -1.22 8.54 8.93
C GLU A 12 -0.70 7.16 8.49
N LEU A 13 0.60 7.05 8.20
CA LEU A 13 1.21 5.88 7.57
C LEU A 13 0.85 4.56 8.29
N ILE A 14 1.02 4.49 9.61
CA ILE A 14 0.75 3.28 10.39
C ILE A 14 -0.73 2.89 10.28
N ALA A 15 -1.64 3.86 10.42
CA ALA A 15 -3.07 3.61 10.33
C ALA A 15 -3.50 3.17 8.91
N VAL A 16 -2.83 3.66 7.86
CA VAL A 16 -3.06 3.20 6.47
C VAL A 16 -2.52 1.78 6.28
N LEU A 17 -1.34 1.46 6.80
CA LEU A 17 -0.74 0.13 6.76
C LEU A 17 -1.63 -0.91 7.47
N ASP A 18 -2.15 -0.60 8.65
CA ASP A 18 -3.04 -1.51 9.39
C ASP A 18 -4.32 -1.81 8.59
N ARG A 19 -4.90 -0.79 7.94
CA ARG A 19 -6.07 -0.98 7.06
C ARG A 19 -5.75 -1.79 5.81
N LEU A 20 -4.57 -1.58 5.23
CA LEU A 20 -4.08 -2.38 4.10
C LEU A 20 -3.89 -3.84 4.51
N ASP A 21 -3.34 -4.12 5.69
CA ASP A 21 -3.17 -5.49 6.19
C ASP A 21 -4.51 -6.21 6.33
N VAL A 22 -5.54 -5.54 6.87
CA VAL A 22 -6.89 -6.11 6.96
C VAL A 22 -7.48 -6.41 5.58
N ALA A 23 -7.32 -5.49 4.62
CA ALA A 23 -7.81 -5.69 3.25
C ALA A 23 -7.06 -6.82 2.53
N ALA A 24 -5.74 -6.87 2.69
CA ALA A 24 -4.82 -7.83 2.08
C ALA A 24 -5.02 -9.25 2.64
N ALA A 25 -5.12 -9.40 3.97
CA ALA A 25 -5.23 -10.69 4.64
C ALA A 25 -6.44 -11.50 4.16
N ARG A 26 -7.57 -10.84 3.87
CA ARG A 26 -8.79 -11.50 3.35
C ARG A 26 -8.57 -12.21 2.01
N ARG A 27 -7.48 -11.91 1.31
CA ARG A 27 -7.19 -12.36 -0.05
C ARG A 27 -5.87 -13.13 -0.15
N GLY A 28 -5.27 -13.49 0.99
CA GLY A 28 -3.96 -14.14 1.00
C GLY A 28 -2.86 -13.21 0.53
N TRP A 29 -2.91 -11.93 0.90
CA TRP A 29 -1.81 -10.99 0.66
C TRP A 29 -1.22 -10.52 1.99
N ARG A 30 0.07 -10.20 1.96
CA ARG A 30 0.81 -9.63 3.08
C ARG A 30 1.36 -8.26 2.69
N VAL A 31 1.24 -7.29 3.58
CA VAL A 31 1.84 -5.96 3.37
C VAL A 31 3.27 -6.00 3.86
N ARG A 32 4.22 -5.65 2.99
CA ARG A 32 5.62 -5.49 3.40
C ARG A 32 5.79 -4.12 4.06
N ARG A 33 5.78 -4.12 5.39
CA ARG A 33 5.89 -2.88 6.18
C ARG A 33 7.28 -2.24 6.03
N PRO A 34 7.38 -0.91 5.89
CA PRO A 34 8.66 -0.20 5.97
C PRO A 34 9.31 -0.43 7.35
N VAL A 35 10.63 -0.65 7.37
CA VAL A 35 11.40 -0.90 8.61
C VAL A 35 11.28 0.27 9.60
N ASP A 36 11.20 1.51 9.11
CA ASP A 36 11.09 2.73 9.92
C ASP A 36 9.74 3.43 9.71
N ALA A 37 8.62 2.69 9.75
CA ALA A 37 7.29 3.28 9.54
C ALA A 37 7.01 4.43 10.54
N ALA A 38 7.39 4.29 11.81
CA ALA A 38 7.20 5.32 12.82
C ALA A 38 8.03 6.59 12.54
N GLY A 39 9.30 6.44 12.14
CA GLY A 39 10.15 7.58 11.80
C GLY A 39 9.73 8.28 10.51
N ILE A 40 9.19 7.55 9.53
CA ILE A 40 8.60 8.13 8.32
C ILE A 40 7.36 8.97 8.68
N GLU A 41 6.48 8.44 9.54
CA GLU A 41 5.27 9.12 9.98
C GLU A 41 5.58 10.40 10.78
N SER A 42 6.56 10.32 11.70
CA SER A 42 7.01 11.50 12.46
C SER A 42 7.50 12.60 11.51
N ARG A 43 8.39 12.27 10.57
CA ARG A 43 8.92 13.23 9.59
C ARG A 43 7.82 13.84 8.73
N ALA A 44 6.79 13.07 8.39
CA ALA A 44 5.64 13.56 7.65
C ALA A 44 4.79 14.57 8.46
N ARG A 45 4.59 14.32 9.76
CA ARG A 45 3.93 15.26 10.67
C ARG A 45 4.73 16.56 10.82
N ASP A 46 6.04 16.45 10.94
CA ASP A 46 6.93 17.62 11.02
C ASP A 46 6.87 18.45 9.72
N ALA A 47 6.90 17.79 8.56
CA ALA A 47 6.73 18.46 7.27
C ALA A 47 5.40 19.20 7.16
N ARG A 48 4.28 18.60 7.62
CA ARG A 48 2.96 19.25 7.65
C ARG A 48 2.94 20.48 8.55
N THR A 49 3.50 20.35 9.75
CA THR A 49 3.62 21.48 10.69
C THR A 49 4.43 22.62 10.08
N ALA A 50 5.44 22.29 9.27
CA ALA A 50 6.24 23.25 8.52
C ALA A 50 5.62 23.72 7.19
N ILE A 51 4.36 23.37 6.90
CA ILE A 51 3.63 23.70 5.65
C ILE A 51 4.38 23.18 4.39
N ARG A 52 5.01 22.02 4.52
CA ARG A 52 5.66 21.29 3.42
C ARG A 52 4.82 20.08 3.06
N LEU A 53 4.81 19.75 1.77
CA LEU A 53 4.20 18.52 1.27
C LEU A 53 5.07 17.32 1.68
N PRO A 54 4.55 16.37 2.47
CA PRO A 54 5.27 15.13 2.75
C PRO A 54 5.44 14.30 1.48
N ALA A 55 6.59 13.65 1.33
CA ALA A 55 6.82 12.76 0.19
C ALA A 55 5.98 11.48 0.32
N PRO A 56 5.29 11.03 -0.74
CA PRO A 56 4.50 9.80 -0.69
C PRO A 56 5.39 8.58 -0.44
N VAL A 57 4.81 7.55 0.18
CA VAL A 57 5.53 6.31 0.53
C VAL A 57 5.02 5.16 -0.33
N VAL A 58 5.92 4.44 -0.99
CA VAL A 58 5.54 3.23 -1.73
C VAL A 58 5.71 2.01 -0.84
N VAL A 59 4.68 1.18 -0.80
CA VAL A 59 4.60 -0.05 -0.01
C VAL A 59 4.37 -1.22 -0.96
N GLU A 60 5.06 -2.33 -0.72
CA GLU A 60 4.91 -3.56 -1.48
C GLU A 60 3.86 -4.46 -0.82
N LEU A 61 3.03 -5.07 -1.65
CA LEU A 61 2.12 -6.14 -1.30
C LEU A 61 2.69 -7.43 -1.89
N GLU A 62 2.78 -8.47 -1.09
CA GLU A 62 3.25 -9.78 -1.51
C GLU A 62 2.11 -10.79 -1.43
N ALA A 63 1.82 -11.48 -2.53
CA ALA A 63 0.86 -12.56 -2.51
C ALA A 63 1.43 -13.73 -1.70
N ASP A 64 0.65 -14.21 -0.73
CA ASP A 64 0.91 -15.43 0.01
C ASP A 64 0.55 -16.62 -0.88
N PRO A 65 1.53 -17.42 -1.35
CA PRO A 65 1.27 -18.51 -2.28
C PRO A 65 0.34 -19.59 -1.71
N ASP A 66 0.24 -19.69 -0.38
CA ASP A 66 -0.57 -20.70 0.30
C ASP A 66 -2.02 -20.25 0.52
N ALA A 67 -2.32 -18.95 0.37
CA ALA A 67 -3.63 -18.36 0.63
C ALA A 67 -4.24 -17.62 -0.57
N ALA A 68 -3.48 -17.39 -1.63
CA ALA A 68 -3.98 -16.75 -2.85
C ALA A 68 -4.95 -17.68 -3.59
N ALA A 69 -6.19 -17.23 -3.79
CA ALA A 69 -7.15 -17.96 -4.61
C ALA A 69 -6.70 -17.96 -6.09
N PRO A 70 -6.70 -19.11 -6.77
CA PRO A 70 -6.13 -19.25 -8.12
C PRO A 70 -6.80 -18.36 -9.18
N ASP A 71 -8.05 -17.93 -8.96
CA ASP A 71 -8.83 -17.09 -9.88
C ASP A 71 -8.97 -15.62 -9.41
N ASP A 72 -8.34 -15.22 -8.31
CA ASP A 72 -8.43 -13.83 -7.83
C ASP A 72 -7.29 -12.99 -8.43
N PRO A 73 -7.58 -11.95 -9.24
CA PRO A 73 -6.55 -11.15 -9.90
C PRO A 73 -5.58 -10.56 -8.88
N ILE A 74 -4.30 -10.85 -9.11
CA ILE A 74 -3.21 -10.53 -8.19
C ILE A 74 -2.72 -9.08 -8.46
N ASP A 75 -3.54 -8.05 -8.25
CA ASP A 75 -3.14 -6.65 -8.50
C ASP A 75 -3.64 -5.70 -7.40
N ALA A 76 -2.80 -4.74 -7.01
CA ALA A 76 -3.13 -3.66 -6.07
C ALA A 76 -4.36 -2.85 -6.53
N ALA A 77 -4.53 -2.66 -7.84
CA ALA A 77 -5.71 -2.00 -8.38
C ALA A 77 -6.99 -2.82 -8.12
N ALA A 78 -6.94 -4.13 -8.32
CA ALA A 78 -8.06 -5.02 -8.04
C ALA A 78 -8.38 -5.05 -6.54
N LEU A 79 -7.37 -5.15 -5.68
CA LEU A 79 -7.52 -5.10 -4.23
C LEU A 79 -8.24 -3.81 -3.78
N LEU A 80 -7.72 -2.65 -4.18
CA LEU A 80 -8.24 -1.35 -3.74
C LEU A 80 -9.56 -0.98 -4.40
N SER A 81 -9.87 -1.50 -5.59
CA SER A 81 -11.20 -1.34 -6.20
C SER A 81 -12.30 -2.05 -5.42
N ARG A 82 -11.99 -3.21 -4.82
CA ARG A 82 -12.94 -4.04 -4.06
C ARG A 82 -13.01 -3.65 -2.59
N THR A 83 -11.90 -3.22 -2.00
CA THR A 83 -11.84 -2.75 -0.62
C THR A 83 -11.01 -1.47 -0.58
N PRO A 84 -11.66 -0.32 -0.79
CA PRO A 84 -10.98 0.96 -0.76
C PRO A 84 -10.32 1.23 0.59
N VAL A 85 -9.06 1.66 0.58
CA VAL A 85 -8.34 2.10 1.76
C VAL A 85 -7.99 3.57 1.60
N ALA A 86 -8.62 4.44 2.40
CA ALA A 86 -8.37 5.88 2.33
C ALA A 86 -6.88 6.20 2.57
N GLY A 87 -6.30 7.04 1.70
CA GLY A 87 -4.88 7.40 1.76
C GLY A 87 -3.94 6.41 1.04
N ALA A 88 -4.47 5.31 0.49
CA ALA A 88 -3.74 4.36 -0.34
C ALA A 88 -4.28 4.39 -1.77
N ILE A 89 -3.38 4.47 -2.75
CA ILE A 89 -3.70 4.39 -4.17
C ILE A 89 -2.85 3.29 -4.81
N PRO A 90 -3.36 2.53 -5.79
CA PRO A 90 -2.54 1.56 -6.47
C PRO A 90 -1.40 2.29 -7.17
N ASP A 91 -0.17 1.84 -6.95
CA ASP A 91 0.93 2.23 -7.81
C ASP A 91 0.63 1.59 -9.15
N GLY A 92 0.24 2.41 -10.12
CA GLY A 92 -0.05 1.96 -11.47
C GLY A 92 1.23 1.44 -12.12
N ALA A 93 1.65 0.23 -11.73
CA ALA A 93 2.58 -0.57 -12.49
C ALA A 93 1.83 -0.90 -13.77
N ARG A 94 1.90 0.03 -14.73
CA ARG A 94 1.36 -0.12 -16.07
C ARG A 94 1.55 -1.57 -16.47
N ARG A 95 0.47 -2.15 -16.99
CA ARG A 95 0.52 -3.17 -18.04
C ARG A 95 1.44 -2.65 -19.16
N LEU A 96 2.75 -2.66 -18.96
CA LEU A 96 3.79 -2.56 -19.98
C LEU A 96 3.94 -3.94 -20.65
N HIS A 97 2.80 -4.60 -20.90
CA HIS A 97 2.70 -5.61 -21.94
C HIS A 97 2.15 -4.89 -23.16
N GLY A 98 3.01 -4.08 -23.77
CA GLY A 98 2.99 -3.90 -25.21
C GLY A 98 3.85 -5.01 -25.79
N ALA A 99 3.22 -6.08 -26.26
CA ALA A 99 3.77 -7.07 -27.17
C ALA A 99 2.61 -7.61 -28.01
#